data_AF-D8G3J8-F1
#
_entry.id   AF-D8G3J8-F1
#
_cell.length_a   1.000
_cell.length_b   1.000
_cell.length_c   1.000
_cell.angle_alpha   90.00
_cell.angle_beta   90.00
_cell.angle_gamma   90.00
#
_symmetry.space_group_name_H-M   'P 1'
#
loop_
_entity.id
_entity.type
_entity.pdbx_description
1 polymer ?
#
loop_
_entity_poly.entity_id
_entity_poly.type
_entity_poly.pdbx_seq_one_letter_code
_entity_poly.pdbx_strand_id
1 'polypeptide(L)' 'MSNVDSRKFEGKSTWMRLLPYAALGIVVFSLNSASDLNYFLKGYLVLLEAQAGIVLIYFLMSKLARSKKR' A
#
# COMPACT_ATOMS: atom_id res chain seq x y z
N MET A 1 12.17 -14.16 42.13
CA MET A 1 12.67 -13.40 40.96
C MET A 1 11.75 -13.69 39.79
N SER A 2 10.84 -12.76 39.45
CA SER A 2 9.89 -12.93 38.35
C SER A 2 10.57 -12.67 37.02
N ASN A 3 10.69 -13.74 36.23
CA ASN A 3 11.14 -13.68 34.84
C ASN A 3 10.00 -13.10 33.99
N VAL A 4 9.93 -11.76 33.92
CA VAL A 4 8.93 -11.06 33.12
C VAL A 4 9.34 -11.10 31.65
N ASP A 5 8.98 -12.24 31.06
CA ASP A 5 8.48 -12.43 29.70
C ASP A 5 8.69 -11.22 28.76
N SER A 6 9.84 -11.21 28.09
CA SER A 6 10.22 -10.30 27.02
C SER A 6 9.44 -10.58 25.73
N ARG A 7 8.10 -10.60 25.77
CA ARG A 7 7.24 -10.65 24.57
C ARG A 7 7.02 -9.28 23.94
N LYS A 8 8.09 -8.53 23.75
CA LYS A 8 8.02 -7.22 23.09
C LYS A 8 8.25 -7.42 21.59
N PHE A 9 7.18 -7.20 20.83
CA PHE A 9 7.14 -6.92 19.37
C PHE A 9 7.06 -8.09 18.38
N GLU A 10 5.97 -8.86 18.39
CA GLU A 10 5.56 -9.66 17.21
C GLU A 10 4.27 -9.16 16.51
N GLY A 11 3.64 -8.09 17.00
CA GLY A 11 2.38 -7.57 16.43
C GLY A 11 2.48 -6.43 15.40
N LYS A 12 3.68 -5.88 15.13
CA LYS A 12 3.83 -4.57 14.45
C LYS A 12 4.06 -4.64 12.94
N SER A 13 4.36 -5.81 12.37
CA SER A 13 4.81 -5.93 10.96
C SER A 13 3.66 -5.82 9.94
N THR A 14 2.46 -6.32 10.27
CA THR A 14 1.35 -6.40 9.30
C THR A 14 0.82 -5.03 8.90
N TRP A 15 0.69 -4.10 9.85
CA TRP A 15 0.24 -2.73 9.57
C TRP A 15 1.20 -1.95 8.67
N MET A 16 2.52 -2.13 8.85
CA MET A 16 3.52 -1.50 7.99
C MET A 16 3.51 -2.06 6.57
N ARG A 17 3.07 -3.32 6.37
CA ARG A 17 2.88 -3.90 5.04
C ARG A 17 1.68 -3.30 4.30
N LEU A 18 0.67 -2.81 5.02
CA LEU A 18 -0.52 -2.17 4.44
C LEU A 18 -0.28 -0.70 4.05
N LEU A 19 0.70 -0.04 4.68
CA LEU A 19 1.03 1.36 4.43
C LEU A 19 1.21 1.73 2.95
N PRO A 20 1.98 0.99 2.12
CA PRO A 20 2.12 1.31 0.70
C PRO A 20 0.80 1.21 -0.07
N TYR A 21 -0.07 0.27 0.28
CA TYR A 21 -1.39 0.12 -0.35
C TYR A 21 -2.33 1.25 0.04
N ALA A 22 -2.35 1.64 1.32
CA ALA A 22 -3.14 2.78 1.80
C ALA A 22 -2.68 4.10 1.16
N ALA A 23 -1.36 4.32 1.08
CA ALA A 23 -0.79 5.50 0.43
C ALA A 23 -1.21 5.59 -1.04
N LEU A 24 -1.13 4.47 -1.78
CA LEU A 24 -1.54 4.44 -3.18
C LEU A 24 -3.05 4.67 -3.34
N GLY A 25 -3.87 4.09 -2.46
CA GLY A 25 -5.31 4.35 -2.43
C GLY A 25 -5.65 5.83 -2.23
N ILE A 26 -4.95 6.53 -1.33
CA ILE A 26 -5.14 7.97 -1.10
C ILE A 26 -4.76 8.78 -2.35
N VAL A 27 -3.66 8.42 -3.02
CA VAL A 27 -3.22 9.10 -4.25
C VAL A 27 -4.26 8.93 -5.36
N VAL A 28 -4.67 7.68 -5.65
CA VAL A 28 -5.70 7.34 -6.65
C VAL A 28 -7.01 8.05 -6.36
N PHE A 29 -7.44 8.03 -5.09
CA PHE A 29 -8.66 8.71 -4.65
C PHE A 29 -8.57 10.23 -4.86
N SER A 30 -7.46 10.85 -4.49
CA SER A 30 -7.27 12.31 -4.62
C SER A 30 -7.29 12.75 -6.09
N LEU A 31 -6.61 12.01 -6.97
CA LEU A 31 -6.59 12.30 -8.41
C LEU A 31 -7.97 12.14 -9.05
N ASN A 32 -8.70 11.07 -8.71
CA ASN A 32 -10.05 10.88 -9.23
C ASN A 32 -11.04 11.88 -8.64
N SER A 33 -10.95 12.22 -7.36
CA SER A 33 -11.89 13.14 -6.71
C SER A 33 -11.86 14.55 -7.31
N ALA A 34 -10.73 14.99 -7.84
CA ALA A 34 -10.59 16.29 -8.49
C ALA A 34 -11.08 16.31 -9.96
N SER A 35 -11.48 15.17 -10.51
CA SER A 35 -11.90 15.06 -11.91
C SER A 35 -13.41 15.16 -12.08
N ASP A 36 -13.85 16.06 -12.97
CA ASP A 36 -15.22 16.22 -13.48
C ASP A 36 -15.51 15.27 -14.66
N LEU A 37 -14.99 14.04 -14.59
CA LEU A 37 -15.23 13.01 -15.60
C LEU A 37 -16.61 12.36 -15.39
N ASN A 38 -17.16 11.81 -16.48
CA ASN A 38 -18.40 11.02 -16.43
C ASN A 38 -18.27 9.91 -15.37
N TYR A 39 -19.30 9.73 -14.54
CA TYR A 39 -19.31 8.82 -13.41
C TYR A 39 -18.89 7.37 -13.78
N PHE A 40 -19.36 6.87 -14.92
CA PHE A 40 -18.98 5.53 -15.39
C PHE A 40 -17.49 5.46 -15.77
N LEU A 41 -17.00 6.45 -16.50
CA LEU A 41 -15.60 6.52 -16.91
C LEU A 41 -14.67 6.64 -15.69
N LYS A 42 -15.07 7.42 -14.70
CA LYS A 42 -14.37 7.59 -13.42
C LYS A 42 -14.28 6.26 -12.66
N GLY A 43 -15.36 5.49 -12.60
CA GLY A 43 -15.36 4.16 -11.99
C GLY A 43 -14.36 3.21 -12.68
N TYR A 44 -14.34 3.18 -14.01
CA TYR A 44 -13.38 2.37 -14.77
C TYR A 44 -11.93 2.80 -14.56
N LEU A 45 -11.66 4.11 -14.52
CA LEU A 45 -10.32 4.65 -14.26
C LEU A 45 -9.82 4.27 -12.87
N VAL A 46 -10.65 4.39 -11.84
CA VAL A 46 -10.28 3.96 -10.48
C VAL A 46 -9.90 2.47 -10.44
N LEU A 47 -10.64 1.61 -11.14
CA LEU A 47 -10.31 0.18 -11.21
C LEU A 47 -8.98 -0.07 -11.92
N LEU A 48 -8.72 0.61 -13.04
CA LEU A 48 -7.45 0.50 -13.76
C LEU A 48 -6.27 1.00 -12.92
N GLU A 49 -6.44 2.15 -12.25
CA GLU A 49 -5.41 2.73 -11.39
C GLU A 49 -5.13 1.86 -10.16
N ALA A 50 -6.15 1.21 -9.59
CA ALA A 50 -5.96 0.26 -8.51
C ALA A 50 -5.13 -0.96 -8.96
N GLN A 51 -5.44 -1.53 -10.12
CA GLN A 51 -4.68 -2.65 -10.68
C GLN A 51 -3.23 -2.26 -10.97
N ALA A 52 -3.03 -1.12 -11.64
CA ALA A 52 -1.69 -0.60 -11.94
C ALA A 52 -0.91 -0.29 -10.64
N GLY A 53 -1.58 0.27 -9.63
CA GLY A 53 -1.02 0.56 -8.32
C GLY A 53 -0.52 -0.70 -7.60
N ILE A 54 -1.29 -1.79 -7.63
CA ILE A 54 -0.87 -3.08 -7.04
C ILE A 54 0.41 -3.59 -7.72
N VAL A 55 0.47 -3.54 -9.06
CA VAL A 55 1.67 -3.95 -9.81
C VAL A 55 2.87 -3.08 -9.44
N LEU A 56 2.68 -1.77 -9.30
CA LEU A 56 3.73 -0.84 -8.87
C LEU A 56 4.23 -1.17 -7.46
N ILE A 57 3.34 -1.42 -6.50
CA ILE A 57 3.72 -1.82 -5.13
C ILE A 57 4.51 -3.11 -5.15
N TYR A 58 4.03 -4.12 -5.88
CA TYR A 58 4.74 -5.40 -6.01
C TYR A 58 6.16 -5.21 -6.52
N PHE A 59 6.33 -4.38 -7.57
CA PHE A 59 7.64 -4.10 -8.14
C PHE A 59 8.55 -3.33 -7.17
N LEU A 60 8.02 -2.29 -6.51
CA LEU A 60 8.75 -1.50 -5.52
C LEU A 60 9.19 -2.34 -4.33
N MET A 61 8.29 -3.17 -3.78
CA MET A 61 8.59 -4.08 -2.68
C MET A 61 9.63 -5.12 -3.09
N SER A 62 9.53 -5.66 -4.30
CA SER A 62 10.52 -6.59 -4.87
C SER A 62 11.89 -5.94 -5.02
N LYS A 63 11.94 -4.67 -5.47
CA LYS A 63 13.18 -3.89 -5.59
C LYS A 63 13.79 -3.58 -4.22
N LEU A 64 12.97 -3.16 -3.24
CA LEU A 64 13.42 -2.90 -1.88
C LEU A 64 13.99 -4.16 -1.21
N ALA A 65 13.32 -5.30 -1.37
CA ALA A 65 13.77 -6.57 -0.81
C ALA A 65 15.13 -6.99 -1.38
N ARG A 66 15.37 -6.76 -2.68
CA ARG A 66 16.68 -6.99 -3.31
C ARG A 66 17.75 -6.02 -2.79
N SER A 67 17.40 -4.76 -2.56
CA SER A 67 18.34 -3.75 -2.05
C SER A 67 18.72 -3.97 -0.58
N LYS A 68 17.84 -4.56 0.23
CA LYS A 68 18.13 -4.92 1.64
C LYS A 68 19.06 -6.13 1.78
N LYS A 69 19.21 -6.94 0.71
CA LYS A 69 20.05 -8.15 0.70
C LYS A 69 21.50 -7.90 0.24
N ARG A 70 21.80 -6.69 -0.27
CA ARG A 70 23.16 -6.19 -0.48
C ARG A 70 23.60 -5.41 0.75
#